data_AF-A0A1Y2KAC4-F1
#
_entry.id   AF-A0A1Y2KAC4-F1
#
_cell.length_a   1.000
_cell.length_b   1.000
_cell.length_c   1.000
_cell.angle_alpha   90.00
_cell.angle_beta   90.00
_cell.angle_gamma   90.00
#
_symmetry.space_group_name_H-M   'P 1'
#
loop_
_entity.id
_entity.type
_entity.pdbx_description
1 polymer ?
#
loop_
_entity_poly.entity_id
_entity_poly.type
_entity_poly.pdbx_seq_one_letter_code
_entity_poly.pdbx_strand_id
1 'polypeptide(L)'
;MQVRGYIHEVVIACGAEVIARHPRSYAREDAIYDPLHYLALLEEKPRALDQAAPLQGWELPDEFATLRRLMESRLGKKGKREYIQVLRLLETFSFEQVHFAVQQALKLGAIGFEAVKHLLIRHIEQRPLRLDLSRYPFLPEVHVARTSARDYAALTSGEQP
;
A
#
# COMPACT_ATOMS: atom_id res chain seq x y z
N MET A 1 23.32 -23.08 8.59
CA MET A 1 22.10 -22.56 9.25
C MET A 1 22.12 -23.03 10.70
N GLN A 2 22.03 -22.13 11.66
CA GLN A 2 22.07 -22.42 13.10
C GLN A 2 20.79 -21.90 13.74
N VAL A 3 20.15 -22.72 14.58
CA VAL A 3 18.97 -22.35 15.34
C VAL A 3 19.38 -22.18 16.81
N ARG A 4 19.09 -21.02 17.40
CA ARG A 4 19.36 -20.70 18.80
C ARG A 4 18.02 -20.56 19.53
N GLY A 5 17.75 -21.45 20.47
CA GLY A 5 16.54 -21.40 21.30
C GLY A 5 16.81 -20.64 22.60
N TYR A 6 16.19 -19.47 22.76
CA TYR A 6 16.12 -18.72 24.01
C TYR A 6 14.83 -19.06 24.76
N ILE A 7 14.67 -18.51 25.97
CA ILE A 7 13.53 -18.80 26.85
C ILE A 7 12.22 -18.35 26.20
N HIS A 8 12.21 -17.17 25.56
CA HIS A 8 11.00 -16.59 24.95
C HIS A 8 11.00 -16.61 23.43
N GLU A 9 12.14 -16.88 22.79
CA GLU A 9 12.28 -16.76 21.34
C GLU A 9 13.17 -17.84 20.74
N VAL A 10 12.96 -18.13 19.47
CA VAL A 10 13.80 -18.96 18.62
C VAL A 10 14.39 -18.07 17.55
N VAL A 11 15.72 -18.02 17.50
CA VAL A 11 16.49 -17.21 16.54
C VAL A 11 17.09 -18.14 15.50
N ILE A 12 16.81 -17.87 14.24
CA ILE A 12 17.36 -18.60 13.10
C ILE A 12 18.45 -17.72 12.48
N ALA A 13 19.66 -18.26 12.34
CA ALA A 13 20.82 -17.56 11.81
C ALA A 13 21.50 -18.32 10.65
N CYS A 14 22.03 -17.57 9.69
CA CYS A 14 22.90 -18.08 8.63
C CYS A 14 24.28 -17.42 8.77
N GLY A 15 25.28 -18.19 9.24
CA GLY A 15 26.59 -17.62 9.56
C GLY A 15 26.51 -16.69 10.77
N ALA A 16 26.90 -15.42 10.59
CA ALA A 16 26.82 -14.38 11.61
C ALA A 16 25.50 -13.58 11.59
N GLU A 17 24.69 -13.75 10.54
CA GLU A 17 23.48 -12.97 10.32
C GLU A 17 22.23 -13.68 10.86
N VAL A 18 21.40 -12.95 11.60
CA VAL A 18 20.11 -13.43 12.08
C VAL A 18 19.06 -13.22 10.99
N ILE A 19 18.46 -14.30 10.50
CA ILE A 19 17.50 -14.28 9.39
C ILE A 19 16.03 -14.32 9.86
N ALA A 20 15.76 -14.79 11.08
CA ALA A 20 14.42 -14.75 11.66
C ALA A 20 14.44 -14.83 13.20
N ARG A 21 13.45 -14.24 13.85
CA ARG A 21 13.17 -14.36 15.29
C ARG A 21 11.70 -14.67 15.49
N HIS A 22 11.39 -15.73 16.23
CA HIS A 22 10.03 -16.19 16.47
C HIS A 22 9.79 -16.36 17.97
N PRO A 23 8.62 -16.01 18.51
CA PRO A 23 8.27 -16.36 19.88
C PRO A 23 8.25 -17.89 20.04
N ARG A 24 8.73 -18.38 21.19
CA ARG A 24 8.77 -19.81 21.47
C ARG A 24 7.38 -20.33 21.83
N SER A 25 6.81 -21.21 21.01
CA SER A 25 5.64 -21.99 21.42
C SER A 25 6.07 -23.20 22.26
N TYR A 26 5.33 -23.47 23.32
CA TYR A 26 5.46 -24.69 24.15
C TYR A 26 4.37 -25.73 23.82
N ALA A 27 3.47 -25.41 22.88
CA ALA A 27 2.43 -26.32 22.42
C ALA A 27 2.99 -27.34 21.39
N ARG A 28 2.43 -28.56 21.37
CA ARG A 28 2.80 -29.60 20.40
C ARG A 28 2.24 -29.24 19.03
N GLU A 29 3.08 -29.31 17.99
CA GLU A 29 2.73 -29.10 16.58
C GLU A 29 2.20 -27.69 16.23
N ASP A 30 2.47 -26.71 17.09
CA ASP A 30 2.03 -25.33 16.89
C ASP A 30 2.93 -24.60 15.87
N ALA A 31 2.32 -24.11 14.80
CA ALA A 31 3.01 -23.44 13.71
C ALA A 31 2.77 -21.92 13.79
N ILE A 32 3.74 -21.20 14.37
CA ILE A 32 3.71 -19.74 14.44
C ILE A 32 4.31 -19.16 13.15
N TYR A 33 3.44 -18.69 12.28
CA TYR A 33 3.83 -18.00 11.05
C TYR A 33 3.91 -16.49 11.27
N ASP A 34 4.95 -15.86 10.71
CA ASP A 34 4.93 -14.41 10.44
C ASP A 34 4.45 -14.21 8.99
N PRO A 35 3.22 -13.71 8.77
CA PRO A 35 2.67 -13.47 7.44
C PRO A 35 3.58 -12.64 6.52
N LEU A 36 4.31 -11.67 7.09
CA LEU A 36 5.15 -10.74 6.33
C LEU A 36 6.31 -11.47 5.64
N HIS A 37 6.88 -12.49 6.28
CA HIS A 37 8.01 -13.25 5.74
C HIS A 37 7.66 -14.02 4.46
N TYR A 38 6.38 -14.34 4.25
CA TYR A 38 5.91 -15.09 3.09
C TYR A 38 5.49 -14.19 1.91
N LEU A 39 5.40 -12.87 2.10
CA LEU A 39 4.93 -11.96 1.05
C LEU A 39 5.89 -11.87 -0.15
N ALA A 40 7.20 -11.93 0.09
CA ALA A 40 8.21 -11.98 -0.98
C ALA A 40 8.02 -13.22 -1.89
N LEU A 41 7.74 -14.38 -1.29
CA LEU A 41 7.44 -15.61 -2.03
C LEU A 41 6.12 -15.52 -2.80
N LEU A 42 5.12 -14.85 -2.20
CA LEU A 42 3.82 -14.65 -2.83
C LEU A 42 3.88 -13.69 -4.02
N GLU A 43 4.80 -12.74 -4.05
CA GLU A 43 4.99 -11.87 -5.22
C GLU A 43 5.44 -12.66 -6.46
N GLU A 44 6.32 -13.66 -6.29
CA GLU A 44 6.71 -14.58 -7.37
C GLU A 44 5.59 -15.55 -7.75
N LYS A 45 4.79 -15.99 -6.75
CA LYS A 45 3.70 -16.95 -6.92
C LYS A 45 2.35 -16.38 -6.45
N PRO A 46 1.78 -15.38 -7.15
CA PRO A 46 0.57 -14.70 -6.69
C PRO A 46 -0.69 -15.57 -6.69
N ARG A 47 -0.66 -16.71 -7.39
CA ARG A 47 -1.74 -17.71 -7.37
C ARG A 47 -1.84 -18.46 -6.03
N ALA A 48 -0.76 -18.48 -5.25
CA ALA A 48 -0.72 -19.15 -3.95
C ALA A 48 -1.31 -18.28 -2.82
N LEU A 49 -1.68 -17.02 -3.09
CA LEU A 49 -2.25 -16.12 -2.08
C LEU A 49 -3.45 -16.73 -1.34
N ASP A 50 -4.34 -17.39 -2.08
CA ASP A 50 -5.54 -18.04 -1.51
C ASP A 50 -5.24 -19.32 -0.75
N GLN A 51 -4.10 -19.95 -1.04
CA GLN A 51 -3.71 -21.25 -0.49
C GLN A 51 -2.64 -21.11 0.61
N ALA A 52 -2.21 -19.89 0.91
CA ALA A 52 -1.18 -19.63 1.89
C ALA A 52 -1.74 -19.82 3.30
N ALA A 53 -1.46 -20.97 3.91
CA ALA A 53 -1.77 -21.25 5.32
C ALA A 53 -1.33 -20.12 6.28
N PRO A 54 -0.16 -19.45 6.10
CA PRO A 54 0.24 -18.31 6.93
C PRO A 54 -0.70 -17.10 6.88
N LEU A 55 -1.51 -16.96 5.82
CA LEU A 55 -2.47 -15.87 5.67
C LEU A 55 -3.88 -16.25 6.12
N GLN A 56 -4.14 -17.55 6.33
CA GLN A 56 -5.42 -18.04 6.84
C GLN A 56 -5.52 -17.71 8.33
N GLY A 57 -6.37 -16.74 8.67
CA GLY A 57 -6.52 -16.24 10.04
C GLY A 57 -5.73 -14.95 10.32
N TRP A 58 -5.13 -14.33 9.29
CA TRP A 58 -4.58 -12.99 9.47
C TRP A 58 -5.71 -11.96 9.61
N GLU A 59 -5.90 -11.45 10.83
CA GLU A 59 -6.90 -10.44 11.14
C GLU A 59 -6.50 -9.07 10.57
N LEU A 60 -6.93 -8.80 9.34
CA LEU A 60 -6.83 -7.50 8.71
C LEU A 60 -8.19 -6.78 8.75
N PRO A 61 -8.19 -5.43 8.85
CA PRO A 61 -9.41 -4.64 8.73
C PRO A 61 -10.15 -4.91 7.41
N ASP A 62 -11.48 -4.81 7.45
CA ASP A 62 -12.38 -5.08 6.31
C ASP A 62 -12.04 -4.25 5.06
N GLU A 63 -11.39 -3.11 5.23
CA GLU A 63 -10.89 -2.26 4.15
C GLU A 63 -9.88 -2.99 3.25
N PHE A 64 -9.02 -3.84 3.81
CA PHE A 64 -8.08 -4.63 3.01
C PHE A 64 -8.79 -5.67 2.16
N ALA A 65 -9.80 -6.36 2.72
CA ALA A 65 -10.63 -7.30 1.97
C ALA A 65 -11.40 -6.59 0.85
N THR A 66 -11.92 -5.40 1.13
CA THR A 66 -12.61 -4.54 0.16
C THR A 66 -11.67 -4.11 -0.97
N LEU A 67 -10.47 -3.62 -0.64
CA LEU A 67 -9.45 -3.23 -1.61
C LEU A 67 -9.07 -4.41 -2.51
N ARG A 68 -8.84 -5.58 -1.91
CA ARG A 68 -8.52 -6.82 -2.64
C ARG A 68 -9.59 -7.14 -3.67
N ARG A 69 -10.86 -7.17 -3.27
CA ARG A 69 -11.98 -7.48 -4.17
C ARG A 69 -12.04 -6.49 -5.34
N LEU A 70 -11.83 -5.21 -5.05
CA LEU A 70 -11.88 -4.18 -6.08
C LEU A 70 -10.69 -4.27 -7.04
N MET A 71 -9.48 -4.53 -6.53
CA MET A 71 -8.30 -4.76 -7.36
C MET A 71 -8.46 -5.97 -8.26
N GLU A 72 -8.93 -7.09 -7.72
CA GLU A 72 -9.22 -8.30 -8.50
C GLU A 72 -10.29 -8.04 -9.58
N SER A 73 -11.34 -7.28 -9.27
CA SER A 73 -12.39 -6.94 -10.24
C SER A 73 -11.92 -6.00 -11.36
N ARG A 74 -11.05 -5.02 -11.06
CA ARG A 74 -10.61 -3.99 -12.02
C ARG A 74 -9.41 -4.43 -12.84
N LEU A 75 -8.45 -5.11 -12.23
CA LEU A 75 -7.14 -5.45 -12.82
C LEU A 75 -7.03 -6.94 -13.19
N GLY A 76 -8.06 -7.75 -12.89
CA GLY A 76 -8.12 -9.17 -13.19
C GLY A 76 -6.93 -9.92 -12.59
N LYS A 77 -6.16 -10.62 -13.44
CA LYS A 77 -5.00 -11.42 -13.03
C LYS A 77 -3.91 -10.60 -12.33
N LYS A 78 -3.79 -9.29 -12.62
CA LYS A 78 -2.80 -8.40 -11.99
C LYS A 78 -3.24 -7.92 -10.60
N GLY A 79 -4.55 -7.92 -10.32
CA GLY A 79 -5.11 -7.42 -9.06
C GLY A 79 -4.56 -8.14 -7.82
N LYS A 80 -4.40 -9.46 -7.88
CA LYS A 80 -3.79 -10.24 -6.79
C LYS A 80 -2.34 -9.83 -6.53
N ARG A 81 -1.57 -9.59 -7.59
CA ARG A 81 -0.16 -9.18 -7.49
C ARG A 81 -0.05 -7.78 -6.90
N GLU A 82 -0.85 -6.83 -7.35
CA GLU A 82 -0.87 -5.48 -6.77
C GLU A 82 -1.32 -5.47 -5.31
N TYR A 83 -2.30 -6.30 -4.96
CA TYR A 83 -2.71 -6.47 -3.56
C TYR A 83 -1.57 -7.02 -2.70
N ILE A 84 -0.83 -8.02 -3.19
CA ILE A 84 0.38 -8.50 -2.51
C ILE A 84 1.38 -7.35 -2.33
N GLN A 85 1.62 -6.54 -3.36
CA GLN A 85 2.51 -5.37 -3.26
C GLN A 85 2.04 -4.35 -2.22
N VAL A 86 0.72 -4.15 -2.06
CA VAL A 86 0.17 -3.33 -0.97
C VAL A 86 0.47 -3.96 0.40
N LEU A 87 0.29 -5.28 0.55
CA LEU A 87 0.65 -5.97 1.80
C LEU A 87 2.14 -5.87 2.09
N ARG A 88 3.00 -5.90 1.07
CA ARG A 88 4.45 -5.72 1.22
C ARG A 88 4.84 -4.35 1.78
N LEU A 89 3.98 -3.32 1.66
CA LEU A 89 4.23 -2.04 2.32
C LEU A 89 4.29 -2.19 3.85
N LEU A 90 3.62 -3.19 4.42
CA LEU A 90 3.69 -3.51 5.85
C LEU A 90 5.07 -4.05 6.28
N GLU A 91 5.93 -4.46 5.34
CA GLU A 91 7.33 -4.84 5.63
C GLU A 91 8.19 -3.61 5.97
N THR A 92 7.84 -2.43 5.42
CA THR A 92 8.66 -1.20 5.52
C THR A 92 7.98 -0.10 6.35
N PHE A 93 6.65 -0.03 6.33
CA PHE A 93 5.86 1.02 6.96
C PHE A 93 4.99 0.46 8.08
N SER A 94 4.64 1.31 9.05
CA SER A 94 3.77 0.90 10.14
C SER A 94 2.37 0.54 9.65
N PHE A 95 1.71 -0.40 10.33
CA PHE A 95 0.36 -0.83 10.01
C PHE A 95 -0.63 0.35 9.96
N GLU A 96 -0.56 1.29 10.90
CA GLU A 96 -1.44 2.46 10.95
C GLU A 96 -1.32 3.34 9.70
N GLN A 97 -0.08 3.57 9.24
CA GLN A 97 0.18 4.39 8.05
C GLN A 97 -0.37 3.71 6.78
N VAL A 98 -0.16 2.40 6.64
CA VAL A 98 -0.66 1.62 5.50
C VAL A 98 -2.19 1.54 5.54
N HIS A 99 -2.77 1.28 6.71
CA HIS A 99 -4.21 1.25 6.90
C HIS A 99 -4.85 2.60 6.53
N PHE A 100 -4.28 3.72 6.98
CA PHE A 100 -4.72 5.05 6.59
C PHE A 100 -4.67 5.23 5.06
N ALA A 101 -3.57 4.84 4.42
CA ALA A 101 -3.42 4.96 2.97
C ALA A 101 -4.46 4.11 2.20
N VAL A 102 -4.74 2.89 2.67
CA VAL A 102 -5.79 2.02 2.11
C VAL A 102 -7.17 2.64 2.27
N GLN A 103 -7.51 3.16 3.46
CA GLN A 103 -8.77 3.86 3.69
C GLN A 103 -8.93 5.07 2.78
N GLN A 104 -7.87 5.88 2.59
CA GLN A 104 -7.91 7.03 1.68
C GLN A 104 -8.05 6.61 0.22
N ALA A 105 -7.34 5.56 -0.21
CA ALA A 105 -7.44 5.03 -1.57
C ALA A 105 -8.86 4.56 -1.90
N LEU A 106 -9.52 3.88 -0.95
CA LEU A 106 -10.91 3.47 -1.06
C LEU A 106 -11.85 4.68 -1.17
N LYS A 107 -11.69 5.68 -0.30
CA LYS A 107 -12.50 6.92 -0.33
C LYS A 107 -12.39 7.67 -1.66
N LEU A 108 -11.19 7.72 -2.24
CA LEU A 108 -10.91 8.39 -3.50
C LEU A 108 -11.22 7.52 -4.73
N GLY A 109 -11.56 6.25 -4.55
CA GLY A 109 -11.76 5.29 -5.66
C GLY A 109 -10.48 5.01 -6.46
N ALA A 110 -9.31 5.34 -5.91
CA ALA A 110 -8.00 5.19 -6.54
C ALA A 110 -7.43 3.79 -6.24
N ILE A 111 -7.91 2.81 -7.01
CA ILE A 111 -7.67 1.39 -6.75
C ILE A 111 -6.51 0.89 -7.60
N GLY A 112 -5.31 0.94 -7.03
CA GLY A 112 -4.07 0.47 -7.63
C GLY A 112 -2.92 0.61 -6.64
N PHE A 113 -1.88 -0.22 -6.78
CA PHE A 113 -0.72 -0.20 -5.87
C PHE A 113 -0.05 1.18 -5.78
N GLU A 114 0.25 1.80 -6.92
CA GLU A 114 0.91 3.11 -6.98
C GLU A 114 0.10 4.22 -6.31
N ALA A 115 -1.24 4.15 -6.38
CA ALA A 115 -2.11 5.12 -5.71
C ALA A 115 -2.02 5.01 -4.19
N VAL A 116 -2.07 3.78 -3.65
CA VAL A 116 -1.93 3.52 -2.21
C VAL A 116 -0.53 3.96 -1.74
N LYS A 117 0.52 3.58 -2.46
CA LYS A 117 1.90 3.98 -2.17
C LYS A 117 2.08 5.50 -2.17
N HIS A 118 1.50 6.21 -3.15
CA HIS A 118 1.58 7.66 -3.22
C HIS A 118 0.86 8.34 -2.04
N LEU A 119 -0.32 7.86 -1.66
CA LEU A 119 -1.05 8.37 -0.49
C LEU A 119 -0.29 8.11 0.81
N LEU A 120 0.34 6.94 0.93
CA LEU A 120 1.20 6.58 2.05
C LEU A 120 2.38 7.54 2.19
N ILE A 121 3.15 7.72 1.11
CA ILE A 121 4.30 8.63 1.08
C ILE A 121 3.86 10.05 1.41
N ARG A 122 2.77 10.53 0.81
CA ARG A 122 2.21 11.85 1.09
C ARG A 122 1.85 12.03 2.56
N HIS A 123 1.26 11.02 3.20
CA HIS A 123 0.90 11.04 4.61
C HIS A 123 2.16 11.14 5.50
N ILE A 124 3.20 10.38 5.17
CA ILE A 124 4.48 10.37 5.92
C ILE A 124 5.25 11.67 5.75
N GLU A 125 5.37 12.16 4.51
CA GLU A 125 6.11 13.39 4.23
C GLU A 125 5.43 14.64 4.81
N GLN A 126 4.15 14.55 5.20
CA GLN A 126 3.32 15.66 5.70
C GLN A 126 3.48 16.92 4.84
N ARG A 127 3.68 16.75 3.53
CA ARG A 127 4.11 17.85 2.68
C ARG A 127 2.98 18.87 2.63
N PRO A 128 3.14 20.08 3.21
CA PRO A 128 2.10 21.09 3.10
C PRO A 128 1.88 21.37 1.61
N LEU A 129 0.63 21.61 1.21
CA LEU A 129 0.32 22.09 -0.13
C LEU A 129 1.08 23.42 -0.29
N ARG A 130 2.24 23.37 -0.96
CA ARG A 130 3.11 24.53 -1.14
C ARG A 130 2.52 25.41 -2.24
N LEU A 131 1.45 26.10 -1.93
CA LEU A 131 1.11 27.33 -2.62
C LEU A 131 0.76 28.39 -1.56
N ASP A 132 1.80 28.80 -0.85
CA ASP A 132 1.71 29.91 0.09
C ASP A 132 1.97 31.21 -0.69
N LEU A 133 0.88 31.83 -1.16
CA LEU A 133 0.92 33.06 -1.96
C LEU A 133 1.56 34.23 -1.20
N SER A 134 1.58 34.17 0.15
CA SER A 134 2.22 35.19 0.98
C SER A 134 3.76 35.21 0.83
N ARG A 135 4.37 34.14 0.30
CA ARG A 135 5.82 34.04 0.02
C ARG A 135 6.23 34.65 -1.31
N TYR A 136 5.26 35.06 -2.13
CA TYR A 136 5.50 35.57 -3.48
C TYR A 136 4.87 36.96 -3.65
N PRO A 137 5.39 38.00 -2.97
CA PRO A 137 4.82 39.35 -3.02
C PRO A 137 4.96 40.03 -4.39
N PHE A 138 5.77 39.45 -5.28
CA PHE A 138 5.94 39.88 -6.67
C PHE A 138 5.05 39.12 -7.65
N LEU A 139 4.28 38.12 -7.19
CA LEU A 139 3.31 37.47 -8.05
C LEU A 139 2.15 38.46 -8.31
N PRO A 140 1.82 38.78 -9.57
CA PRO A 140 0.64 39.57 -9.84
C PRO A 140 -0.61 38.86 -9.32
N GLU A 141 -1.57 39.61 -8.77
CA GLU A 141 -2.90 39.09 -8.44
C GLU A 141 -3.62 38.69 -9.74
N VAL A 142 -3.36 37.47 -10.19
CA VAL A 142 -4.03 36.93 -11.38
C VAL A 142 -5.41 36.47 -10.95
N HIS A 143 -6.41 37.30 -11.23
CA HIS A 143 -7.81 36.88 -11.19
C HIS A 143 -8.11 35.98 -12.39
N VAL A 144 -7.96 34.67 -12.20
CA VAL A 144 -8.39 33.68 -13.19
C VAL A 144 -9.92 33.60 -13.12
N ALA A 145 -10.60 34.13 -14.14
CA ALA A 145 -12.03 33.90 -14.32
C ALA A 145 -12.28 32.39 -14.42
N ARG A 146 -13.37 31.88 -13.81
CA ARG A 146 -13.73 30.45 -13.92
C ARG A 146 -13.82 30.08 -15.40
N THR A 147 -12.99 29.13 -15.81
CA THR A 147 -12.97 28.62 -17.17
C THR A 147 -14.36 28.07 -17.53
N SER A 148 -15.04 28.75 -18.45
CA SER A 148 -16.33 28.32 -18.97
C SER A 148 -16.08 27.25 -20.04
N ALA A 149 -16.64 26.05 -19.84
CA ALA A 149 -16.53 24.96 -20.82
C ALA A 149 -17.11 25.34 -22.20
N ARG A 150 -18.00 26.36 -22.26
CA ARG A 150 -18.57 26.88 -23.50
C ARG A 150 -17.53 27.58 -24.38
N ASP A 151 -16.47 28.13 -23.82
CA ASP A 151 -15.43 28.86 -24.57
C ASP A 151 -14.60 27.91 -25.43
N TYR A 152 -14.47 26.63 -25.02
CA TYR A 152 -13.83 25.59 -25.83
C TYR A 152 -14.72 25.11 -26.98
N ALA A 153 -16.05 25.27 -26.90
CA ALA A 153 -16.94 24.90 -27.99
C ALA A 153 -16.67 25.74 -29.25
N ALA A 154 -16.25 27.00 -29.06
CA ALA A 154 -15.84 27.89 -30.15
C ALA A 154 -14.61 27.38 -30.92
N LEU A 155 -13.75 26.55 -30.31
CA LEU A 155 -12.59 25.95 -30.99
C LEU A 155 -12.97 24.74 -31.86
N THR A 156 -14.19 24.19 -31.69
CA THR A 156 -14.71 23.08 -32.50
C THR A 156 -15.63 23.53 -33.63
N SER A 157 -16.24 24.71 -33.51
CA SER A 157 -16.95 25.40 -34.59
C SER A 157 -15.96 26.33 -35.28
N GLY A 158 -15.43 25.94 -36.44
CA GLY A 158 -14.37 26.65 -37.17
C GLY A 158 -14.75 28.02 -37.75
N GLU A 159 -15.34 28.91 -36.95
CA GLU A 159 -15.47 30.32 -37.26
C GLU A 159 -14.30 31.07 -36.63
N GLN A 160 -13.26 31.27 -37.45
CA GLN A 160 -12.26 32.30 -37.17
C GLN A 160 -12.85 33.67 -37.50
N PRO A 161 -12.54 34.73 -36.72
CA PRO A 161 -12.80 36.11 -37.11
C PRO A 161 -11.97 36.55 -38.32
#